data_AF-A0A662S8U1-F1
#
_entry.id   AF-A0A662S8U1-F1
#
_cell.length_a   1.000
_cell.length_b   1.000
_cell.length_c   1.000
_cell.angle_alpha   90.00
_cell.angle_beta   90.00
_cell.angle_gamma   90.00
#
_symmetry.space_group_name_H-M   'P 1'
#
loop_
_entity.id
_entity.type
_entity.pdbx_description
1 polymer ?
#
loop_
_entity_poly.entity_id
_entity_poly.type
_entity_poly.pdbx_seq_one_letter_code
_entity_poly.pdbx_strand_id
1 'polypeptide(L)'
;MSLVLVPSMRIVGLILTTIIAGKPSLAIGIYWIRRKYNVKIDIDSSMRILTASAIAATASFLAVNLTAYADWIELTIGTLTFAATYLLAAPTTGAINKSDINNLKTIFSGLGAISKLINIPLNFMEKLPNLT
;
A
#
# COMPACT_ATOMS: atom_id res chain seq x y z
N MET A 1 2.65 -8.91 25.16
CA MET A 1 3.27 -9.47 23.93
C MET A 1 4.78 -9.23 23.90
N SER A 2 5.26 -8.00 24.14
CA SER A 2 6.71 -7.71 24.25
C SER A 2 7.42 -8.58 25.30
N LEU A 3 6.81 -8.80 26.46
CA LEU A 3 7.38 -9.60 27.55
C LEU A 3 7.59 -11.09 27.21
N VAL A 4 6.94 -11.60 26.15
CA VAL A 4 6.99 -13.02 25.75
C VAL A 4 7.81 -13.19 24.46
N LEU A 5 7.57 -12.34 23.45
CA LEU A 5 8.24 -12.47 22.15
C LEU A 5 9.66 -11.90 22.15
N VAL A 6 9.95 -10.82 22.88
CA VAL A 6 11.28 -10.18 22.87
C VAL A 6 12.36 -11.06 23.50
N PRO A 7 12.12 -11.72 24.66
CA PRO A 7 13.12 -12.63 25.22
C PRO A 7 13.43 -13.83 24.31
N SER A 8 12.44 -14.32 23.55
CA SER A 8 12.59 -15.49 22.67
C SER A 8 13.23 -15.14 21.31
N MET A 9 12.81 -14.04 20.68
CA MET A 9 13.14 -13.70 19.29
C MET A 9 13.94 -12.39 19.13
N ARG A 10 14.39 -11.78 20.25
CA ARG A 10 15.18 -10.53 20.28
C ARG A 10 14.51 -9.42 19.45
N ILE A 11 15.21 -8.88 18.45
CA ILE A 11 14.74 -7.80 17.58
C ILE A 11 13.53 -8.23 16.75
N VAL A 12 13.49 -9.48 16.27
CA VAL A 12 12.33 -9.99 15.52
C VAL A 12 11.09 -10.03 16.40
N GLY A 13 11.25 -10.40 17.68
CA GLY A 13 10.17 -10.37 18.66
C GLY A 13 9.64 -8.96 18.94
N LEU A 14 10.53 -7.97 18.89
CA LEU A 14 10.16 -6.55 19.01
C LEU A 14 9.35 -6.10 17.78
N ILE A 15 9.81 -6.42 16.56
CA ILE A 15 9.12 -6.08 15.30
C ILE A 15 7.73 -6.74 15.24
N LEU A 16 7.63 -8.02 15.60
CA LEU A 16 6.34 -8.71 15.65
C LEU A 16 5.40 -8.08 16.66
N THR A 17 5.91 -7.68 17.82
CA THR A 17 5.10 -7.02 18.84
C THR A 17 4.56 -5.69 18.34
N THR A 18 5.36 -4.85 17.67
CA THR A 18 4.88 -3.56 17.16
C THR A 18 3.82 -3.72 16.08
N ILE A 19 3.97 -4.70 15.18
CA ILE A 19 2.98 -5.02 14.14
C ILE A 19 1.66 -5.52 14.74
N ILE A 20 1.72 -6.36 15.78
CA ILE A 20 0.54 -7.00 16.37
C ILE A 20 -0.17 -6.07 17.36
N ALA A 21 0.57 -5.26 18.13
CA ALA A 21 0.02 -4.45 19.22
C ALA A 21 -1.08 -3.47 18.77
N GLY A 22 -1.01 -2.95 17.54
CA GLY A 22 -2.04 -2.06 16.99
C GLY A 22 -3.32 -2.75 16.52
N LYS A 23 -3.31 -4.07 16.27
CA LYS A 23 -4.47 -4.76 15.68
C LYS A 23 -5.66 -4.87 16.65
N PRO A 24 -5.49 -5.17 17.95
CA PRO A 24 -6.61 -5.22 18.89
C PRO A 24 -7.35 -3.89 19.03
N SER A 25 -6.63 -2.77 19.10
CA SER A 25 -7.26 -1.45 19.20
C SER A 25 -8.05 -1.09 17.94
N LEU A 26 -7.51 -1.40 16.75
CA LEU A 26 -8.24 -1.27 15.49
C LEU A 26 -9.50 -2.14 15.45
N ALA A 27 -9.42 -3.40 15.88
CA ALA A 27 -10.57 -4.31 15.91
C ALA A 27 -11.69 -3.80 16.82
N ILE A 28 -11.35 -3.31 18.01
CA ILE A 28 -12.32 -2.73 18.95
C ILE A 28 -12.92 -1.44 18.37
N GLY A 29 -12.11 -0.57 17.77
CA GLY A 29 -12.56 0.67 17.14
C GLY A 29 -13.56 0.42 16.01
N ILE A 30 -13.25 -0.52 15.13
CA ILE A 30 -14.13 -0.95 14.04
C ILE A 30 -15.43 -1.53 14.60
N TYR A 31 -15.37 -2.40 15.60
CA TYR A 31 -16.54 -2.96 16.25
C TYR A 31 -17.46 -1.86 16.83
N TRP A 32 -16.86 -0.88 17.52
CA TRP A 32 -17.60 0.21 18.15
C TRP A 32 -18.26 1.14 17.11
N ILE A 33 -17.53 1.52 16.06
CA ILE A 33 -18.05 2.36 14.97
C ILE A 33 -19.16 1.64 14.21
N ARG A 34 -19.00 0.35 13.93
CA ARG A 34 -20.03 -0.47 13.27
C ARG A 34 -21.31 -0.52 14.10
N ARG A 35 -21.20 -0.64 15.42
CA ARG A 35 -22.37 -0.68 16.31
C ARG A 35 -23.04 0.68 16.49
N LYS A 36 -22.27 1.77 16.56
CA LYS A 36 -22.79 3.11 16.82
C LYS A 36 -23.29 3.84 15.58
N TYR A 37 -22.62 3.66 14.44
CA TYR A 37 -22.87 4.41 13.21
C TYR A 37 -23.32 3.54 12.03
N ASN A 38 -23.46 2.22 12.24
CA ASN A 38 -23.86 1.25 11.21
C ASN A 38 -22.98 1.28 9.94
N VAL A 39 -21.71 1.67 10.09
CA VAL A 39 -20.74 1.72 8.99
C VAL A 39 -20.35 0.30 8.60
N LYS A 40 -20.42 0.00 7.30
CA LYS A 40 -19.95 -1.26 6.72
C LYS A 40 -18.49 -1.11 6.29
N ILE A 41 -17.70 -2.15 6.54
CA ILE A 41 -16.34 -2.26 6.02
C ILE A 41 -16.44 -2.63 4.54
N ASP A 42 -15.75 -1.89 3.69
CA ASP A 42 -15.62 -2.23 2.28
C ASP A 42 -14.51 -3.28 2.10
N ILE A 43 -14.91 -4.54 2.22
CA ILE A 43 -14.01 -5.69 2.06
C ILE A 43 -13.60 -5.85 0.60
N ASP A 44 -14.47 -5.50 -0.36
CA ASP A 44 -14.22 -5.68 -1.79
C ASP A 44 -13.07 -4.76 -2.25
N SER A 45 -13.16 -3.47 -1.94
CA SER A 45 -12.06 -2.53 -2.23
C SER A 45 -10.78 -2.91 -1.49
N SER A 46 -10.88 -3.37 -0.24
CA SER A 46 -9.72 -3.82 0.54
C SER A 46 -9.02 -5.02 -0.09
N MET A 47 -9.79 -5.98 -0.64
CA MET A 47 -9.24 -7.13 -1.34
C MET A 47 -8.57 -6.73 -2.65
N ARG A 48 -9.13 -5.78 -3.41
CA ARG A 48 -8.51 -5.28 -4.64
C ARG A 48 -7.18 -4.57 -4.38
N ILE A 49 -7.10 -3.77 -3.31
CA ILE A 49 -5.85 -3.14 -2.89
C ILE A 49 -4.80 -4.22 -2.52
N LEU A 50 -5.23 -5.26 -1.80
CA LEU A 50 -4.35 -6.37 -1.43
C LEU A 50 -3.85 -7.14 -2.65
N THR A 51 -4.71 -7.43 -3.63
CA THR A 51 -4.31 -8.13 -4.86
C THR A 51 -3.36 -7.27 -5.70
N ALA A 52 -3.63 -5.98 -5.87
CA ALA A 52 -2.71 -5.06 -6.55
C ALA A 52 -1.33 -5.01 -5.86
N SER A 53 -1.32 -4.95 -4.52
CA SER A 53 -0.09 -4.96 -3.72
C SER A 53 0.66 -6.28 -3.86
N ALA A 54 -0.05 -7.41 -3.88
CA ALA A 54 0.56 -8.73 -4.04
C ALA A 54 1.18 -8.92 -5.44
N ILE A 55 0.53 -8.42 -6.49
CA ILE A 55 1.08 -8.41 -7.85
C ILE A 55 2.38 -7.59 -7.89
N ALA A 56 2.37 -6.39 -7.33
CA ALA A 56 3.55 -5.53 -7.26
C ALA A 56 4.69 -6.15 -6.43
N ALA A 57 4.37 -6.76 -5.28
CA ALA A 57 5.35 -7.45 -4.45
C ALA A 57 5.97 -8.65 -5.16
N THR A 58 5.16 -9.43 -5.87
CA THR A 58 5.64 -10.59 -6.64
C THR A 58 6.57 -10.14 -7.78
N ALA A 59 6.19 -9.10 -8.52
CA ALA A 59 7.03 -8.54 -9.57
C ALA A 59 8.36 -8.00 -9.03
N SER A 60 8.32 -7.25 -7.91
CA SER A 60 9.52 -6.76 -7.24
C SER A 60 10.41 -7.90 -6.75
N PHE A 61 9.83 -8.95 -6.17
CA PHE A 61 10.58 -10.12 -5.71
C PHE A 61 11.28 -10.80 -6.88
N LEU A 62 10.59 -11.03 -7.99
CA LEU A 62 11.20 -11.60 -9.19
C LEU A 62 12.31 -10.71 -9.75
N ALA A 63 12.09 -9.40 -9.84
CA ALA A 63 13.09 -8.46 -10.34
C ALA A 63 14.38 -8.49 -9.53
N VAL A 64 14.29 -8.46 -8.19
CA VAL A 64 15.45 -8.50 -7.31
C VAL A 64 16.16 -9.86 -7.40
N ASN A 65 15.43 -10.97 -7.41
CA ASN A 65 16.05 -12.30 -7.50
C ASN A 65 16.76 -12.57 -8.84
N LEU A 66 16.41 -11.85 -9.91
CA LEU A 66 17.06 -11.96 -11.22
C LEU A 66 18.33 -11.08 -11.32
N THR A 67 18.60 -10.26 -10.31
CA THR A 67 19.72 -9.31 -10.31
C THR A 67 20.65 -9.56 -9.13
N ALA A 68 21.90 -9.94 -9.38
CA ALA A 68 22.92 -10.09 -8.34
C ALA A 68 23.77 -8.81 -8.24
N TYR A 69 23.29 -7.82 -7.50
CA TYR A 69 23.98 -6.53 -7.31
C TYR A 69 24.18 -6.23 -5.82
N ALA A 70 24.81 -5.09 -5.52
CA ALA A 70 24.92 -4.61 -4.14
C ALA A 70 23.54 -4.27 -3.56
N ASP A 71 23.37 -4.41 -2.24
CA ASP A 71 22.10 -4.23 -1.53
C ASP A 71 21.37 -2.91 -1.86
N TRP A 72 22.10 -1.81 -2.02
CA TRP A 72 21.50 -0.51 -2.35
C TRP A 72 20.90 -0.47 -3.77
N ILE A 73 21.47 -1.24 -4.70
CA ILE A 73 20.96 -1.40 -6.06
C ILE A 73 19.71 -2.28 -6.03
N GLU A 74 19.74 -3.41 -5.32
CA GLU A 74 18.57 -4.27 -5.14
C GLU A 74 17.40 -3.51 -4.51
N LEU A 75 17.66 -2.70 -3.48
CA LEU A 75 16.66 -1.85 -2.86
C LEU A 75 16.04 -0.86 -3.85
N THR A 76 16.88 -0.23 -4.66
CA THR A 76 16.44 0.75 -5.67
C THR A 76 15.59 0.08 -6.76
N ILE A 77 16.05 -1.07 -7.28
CA ILE A 77 15.34 -1.85 -8.29
C ILE A 77 14.00 -2.32 -7.73
N GLY A 78 13.98 -2.97 -6.57
CA GLY A 78 12.77 -3.48 -5.95
C GLY A 78 11.75 -2.36 -5.70
N THR A 79 12.19 -1.22 -5.18
CA THR A 79 11.31 -0.06 -4.93
C THR A 79 10.71 0.48 -6.23
N LEU A 80 11.53 0.67 -7.26
CA LEU A 80 11.06 1.17 -8.56
C LEU A 80 10.12 0.18 -9.25
N THR A 81 10.45 -1.12 -9.25
CA THR A 81 9.59 -2.17 -9.79
C THR A 81 8.27 -2.23 -9.05
N PHE A 82 8.28 -2.23 -7.72
CA PHE A 82 7.06 -2.23 -6.91
C PHE A 82 6.18 -1.02 -7.26
N ALA A 83 6.77 0.19 -7.27
CA ALA A 83 6.02 1.41 -7.58
C ALA A 83 5.42 1.37 -8.99
N ALA A 84 6.22 1.02 -10.00
CA ALA A 84 5.75 0.94 -11.39
C ALA A 84 4.65 -0.12 -11.57
N THR A 85 4.83 -1.31 -11.01
CA THR A 85 3.83 -2.38 -11.09
C THR A 85 2.56 -2.02 -10.32
N TYR A 86 2.67 -1.38 -9.15
CA TYR A 86 1.50 -0.97 -8.38
C TYR A 86 0.68 0.11 -9.10
N LEU A 87 1.33 1.09 -9.73
CA LEU A 87 0.68 2.12 -10.55
C LEU A 87 -0.12 1.54 -11.72
N LEU A 88 0.24 0.36 -12.21
CA LEU A 88 -0.52 -0.37 -13.24
C LEU A 88 -1.59 -1.26 -12.62
N ALA A 89 -1.23 -2.03 -11.59
CA ALA A 89 -2.10 -3.03 -10.99
C ALA A 89 -3.28 -2.42 -10.24
N ALA A 90 -3.09 -1.30 -9.52
CA ALA A 90 -4.15 -0.71 -8.72
C ALA A 90 -5.34 -0.21 -9.58
N PRO A 91 -5.13 0.53 -10.67
CA PRO A 91 -6.19 0.83 -11.64
C PRO A 91 -6.81 -0.42 -12.29
N THR A 92 -5.96 -1.35 -12.73
CA THR A 92 -6.41 -2.53 -13.50
C THR A 92 -7.26 -3.50 -12.67
N THR A 93 -6.99 -3.60 -11.37
CA THR A 93 -7.78 -4.39 -10.42
C THR A 93 -9.03 -3.65 -9.93
N GLY A 94 -9.22 -2.38 -10.32
CA GLY A 94 -10.29 -1.53 -9.81
C GLY A 94 -10.12 -1.15 -8.34
N ALA A 95 -8.88 -1.19 -7.83
CA ALA A 95 -8.54 -0.72 -6.48
C ALA A 95 -8.47 0.81 -6.40
N ILE A 96 -8.17 1.47 -7.52
CA ILE A 96 -8.18 2.92 -7.69
C ILE A 96 -8.98 3.23 -8.95
N ASN A 97 -9.99 4.07 -8.83
CA ASN A 97 -10.81 4.52 -9.96
C ASN A 97 -10.49 5.98 -10.33
N LYS A 98 -11.15 6.50 -11.37
CA LYS A 98 -10.94 7.88 -11.83
C LYS A 98 -11.29 8.94 -10.78
N SER A 99 -12.33 8.69 -9.97
CA SER A 99 -12.73 9.59 -8.89
C SER A 99 -11.63 9.69 -7.83
N ASP A 100 -11.03 8.56 -7.44
CA ASP A 100 -9.94 8.52 -6.47
C ASP A 100 -8.73 9.33 -6.96
N ILE A 101 -8.35 9.18 -8.24
CA ILE A 101 -7.26 9.96 -8.83
C ILE A 101 -7.57 11.46 -8.77
N ASN A 102 -8.77 11.88 -9.14
CA ASN A 102 -9.19 13.28 -9.09
C ASN A 102 -9.22 13.82 -7.66
N ASN A 103 -9.66 13.02 -6.70
CA ASN A 103 -9.65 13.36 -5.28
C ASN A 103 -8.21 13.54 -4.78
N LEU A 104 -7.29 12.63 -5.12
CA LEU A 104 -5.86 12.78 -4.79
C LEU A 104 -5.27 14.05 -5.40
N LYS A 105 -5.51 14.32 -6.69
CA LYS A 105 -5.04 15.57 -7.33
C LYS A 105 -5.57 16.81 -6.61
N THR A 106 -6.83 16.77 -6.18
CA THR A 106 -7.46 17.87 -5.44
C THR A 106 -6.80 18.07 -4.07
N ILE A 107 -6.62 16.99 -3.30
CA ILE A 107 -5.94 17.03 -1.99
C ILE A 107 -4.52 17.61 -2.13
N PHE A 108 -3.79 17.20 -3.16
CA PHE A 108 -2.40 17.63 -3.38
C PHE A 108 -2.26 18.93 -4.17
N SER A 109 -3.35 19.52 -4.67
CA SER A 109 -3.31 20.75 -5.49
C SER A 109 -2.69 21.93 -4.75
N GLY A 110 -2.89 22.01 -3.43
CA GLY A 110 -2.39 23.10 -2.58
C GLY A 110 -0.88 23.02 -2.24
N LEU A 111 -0.18 21.93 -2.58
CA LEU A 111 1.20 21.71 -2.13
C LEU A 111 2.29 22.29 -3.06
N GLY A 112 1.92 23.14 -4.03
CA GLY A 112 2.87 23.82 -4.90
C GLY A 112 3.77 22.85 -5.69
N ALA A 113 5.08 22.88 -5.43
CA ALA A 113 6.05 22.03 -6.13
C ALA A 113 5.81 20.53 -5.93
N ILE A 114 5.36 20.12 -4.74
CA ILE A 114 5.04 18.72 -4.42
C ILE A 114 3.85 18.24 -5.26
N SER A 115 2.88 19.13 -5.52
CA SER A 115 1.74 18.83 -6.39
C SER A 115 2.21 18.38 -7.78
N LYS A 116 3.22 19.06 -8.34
CA LYS A 116 3.78 18.69 -9.66
C LYS A 116 4.40 17.30 -9.64
N LEU A 117 5.13 16.95 -8.59
CA LEU A 117 5.76 15.63 -8.45
C LEU A 117 4.71 14.51 -8.35
N ILE A 118 3.68 14.70 -7.51
CA ILE A 118 2.62 13.71 -7.30
C ILE A 118 1.74 13.57 -8.55
N ASN A 119 1.54 14.66 -9.31
CA ASN A 119 0.72 14.61 -10.52
C ASN A 119 1.34 13.76 -11.64
N ILE A 120 2.65 13.47 -11.62
CA ILE A 120 3.29 12.61 -12.62
C ILE A 120 2.68 11.20 -12.61
N PRO A 121 2.75 10.42 -11.51
CA PRO A 121 2.13 9.10 -11.45
C PRO A 121 0.60 9.15 -11.54
N LEU A 122 -0.06 10.20 -11.02
CA LEU A 122 -1.52 10.33 -11.12
C LEU A 122 -2.00 10.52 -12.56
N ASN A 123 -1.31 11.36 -13.35
CA ASN A 123 -1.62 11.57 -14.76
C ASN A 123 -1.33 10.32 -15.60
N PHE A 124 -0.34 9.52 -15.21
CA PHE A 124 -0.08 8.23 -15.84
C PHE A 124 -1.25 7.27 -15.62
N MET A 125 -1.68 7.10 -14.36
CA MET A 125 -2.82 6.24 -14.03
C MET A 125 -4.11 6.68 -14.72
N GLU A 126 -4.35 8.00 -14.83
CA GLU A 126 -5.55 8.53 -15.49
C GLU A 126 -5.66 8.14 -16.98
N LYS A 127 -4.52 7.92 -17.65
CA LYS A 127 -4.48 7.58 -19.08
C LYS A 127 -4.66 6.08 -19.36
N LEU A 128 -4.78 5.24 -18.32
CA LEU A 128 -4.93 3.81 -18.51
C LEU A 128 -6.33 3.46 -19.06
N PRO A 129 -6.43 2.58 -20.07
CA PRO A 129 -7.70 2.31 -20.78
C PRO A 129 -8.74 1.58 -19.93
N ASN A 130 -8.32 0.88 -18.87
CA ASN A 130 -9.20 0.11 -17.98
C ASN A 130 -9.67 0.90 -16.76
N LEU A 131 -9.44 2.21 -16.73
CA LEU A 131 -9.80 3.06 -15.62
C LEU A 131 -11.31 3.37 -15.67
N THR A 132 -12.08 2.75 -14.77
CA THR A 132 -13.51 2.99 -14.59
C THR A 132 -13.83 4.14 -13.65
#